data_AF-A0A934VKD8-F1
#
_entry.id   AF-A0A934VKD8-F1
#
_cell.length_a   1.000
_cell.length_b   1.000
_cell.length_c   1.000
_cell.angle_alpha   90.00
_cell.angle_beta   90.00
_cell.angle_gamma   90.00
#
_symmetry.space_group_name_H-M   'P 1'
#
loop_
_entity.id
_entity.type
_entity.pdbx_description
1 polymer ?
#
loop_
_entity_poly.entity_id
_entity_poly.type
_entity_poly.pdbx_seq_one_letter_code
_entity_poly.pdbx_strand_id
1 'polypeptide(L)'
;MDFYFNCYAELGLQRYMVSDRPRTDAFAAAIKEALEGGETVIDVGTGSGLLAMLAAKAGAEKVYALDQSAVAEAARETVERNGMSQRIEVVKGNAAGFQVAEPVDLIISEWLGHFAFAETMLDDVIDCRDANLKEGGRMLPCGVELKLAPVGSDVLYMQDGPGFWKKQVHGIDFSHLEGRELEQALAVKTEVHPDDLIGPAKGLFGLDLAKAKKEDVWQSGRVEMEIKHDGELNGFAGWFVAELTPSVILDTGPAHEITHWMQTYFPISPIPVKAGETLEVCFDLTRHPVEERSLLMSLTVGDSSYSFTVG
;
A
#
# COMPACT_ATOMS: atom_id res chain seq x y z
N MET A 1 -17.79 -6.63 16.46
CA MET A 1 -16.38 -6.96 16.21
C MET A 1 -16.16 -6.62 14.75
N ASP A 2 -15.31 -5.64 14.48
CA ASP A 2 -15.11 -5.07 13.15
C ASP A 2 -14.50 -6.13 12.21
N PHE A 3 -15.13 -6.32 11.04
CA PHE A 3 -14.82 -7.37 10.06
C PHE A 3 -13.36 -7.30 9.60
N TYR A 4 -12.83 -6.09 9.47
CA TYR A 4 -11.43 -5.85 9.11
C TYR A 4 -10.45 -6.58 10.04
N PHE A 5 -10.58 -6.37 11.35
CA PHE A 5 -9.65 -6.97 12.32
C PHE A 5 -9.82 -8.49 12.42
N ASN A 6 -10.98 -9.03 12.05
CA ASN A 6 -11.17 -10.48 11.97
C ASN A 6 -10.36 -11.10 10.83
N CYS A 7 -10.30 -10.44 9.67
CA CYS A 7 -9.47 -10.90 8.54
C CYS A 7 -7.98 -10.98 8.92
N TYR A 8 -7.47 -9.97 9.65
CA TYR A 8 -6.07 -9.95 10.10
C TYR A 8 -5.73 -10.97 11.19
N ALA A 9 -6.74 -11.51 11.88
CA ALA A 9 -6.56 -12.64 12.79
C ALA A 9 -6.35 -13.98 12.08
N GLU A 10 -6.62 -14.06 10.77
CA GLU A 10 -6.48 -15.30 10.02
C GLU A 10 -5.02 -15.61 9.68
N LEU A 11 -4.58 -16.82 10.05
CA LEU A 11 -3.22 -17.29 9.73
C LEU A 11 -2.95 -17.41 8.23
N GLY A 12 -4.00 -17.52 7.41
CA GLY A 12 -3.89 -17.49 5.95
C GLY A 12 -3.33 -16.17 5.44
N LEU A 13 -3.87 -15.05 5.94
CA LEU A 13 -3.42 -13.69 5.60
C LEU A 13 -2.03 -13.41 6.19
N GLN A 14 -1.79 -13.82 7.45
CA GLN A 14 -0.46 -13.71 8.06
C GLN A 14 0.60 -14.46 7.25
N ARG A 15 0.31 -15.68 6.80
CA ARG A 15 1.21 -16.45 5.92
C ARG A 15 1.48 -15.71 4.62
N TYR A 16 0.45 -15.15 3.99
CA TYR A 16 0.59 -14.40 2.74
C TYR A 16 1.57 -13.24 2.90
N MET A 17 1.39 -12.42 3.95
CA MET A 17 2.27 -11.28 4.26
C MET A 17 3.69 -11.68 4.67
N VAL A 18 3.85 -12.76 5.44
CA VAL A 18 5.17 -13.25 5.89
C VAL A 18 5.93 -13.95 4.76
N SER A 19 5.22 -14.50 3.77
CA SER A 19 5.85 -15.17 2.62
C SER A 19 6.30 -14.21 1.50
N ASP A 20 5.85 -12.95 1.54
CA ASP A 20 6.28 -11.89 0.64
C ASP A 20 7.71 -11.46 0.99
N ARG A 21 8.68 -12.06 0.30
CA ARG A 21 10.11 -11.82 0.55
C ARG A 21 10.53 -10.39 0.28
N PRO A 22 10.19 -9.74 -0.86
CA PRO A 22 10.49 -8.33 -1.07
C PRO A 22 10.06 -7.44 0.10
N ARG A 23 8.83 -7.63 0.60
CA ARG A 23 8.33 -6.94 1.80
C ARG A 23 9.17 -7.27 3.03
N THR A 24 9.27 -8.55 3.40
CA THR A 24 9.87 -8.92 4.68
C THR A 24 11.37 -8.65 4.75
N ASP A 25 12.08 -8.84 3.63
CA ASP A 25 13.53 -8.63 3.57
C ASP A 25 13.86 -7.13 3.58
N ALA A 26 13.05 -6.29 2.92
CA ALA A 26 13.20 -4.83 2.98
C ALA A 26 13.01 -4.31 4.41
N PHE A 27 11.93 -4.70 5.11
CA PHE A 27 11.74 -4.32 6.50
C PHE A 27 12.84 -4.86 7.42
N ALA A 28 13.31 -6.10 7.23
CA ALA A 28 14.40 -6.64 8.01
C ALA A 28 15.71 -5.86 7.82
N ALA A 29 16.04 -5.46 6.58
CA ALA A 29 17.19 -4.63 6.27
C ALA A 29 17.07 -3.23 6.89
N ALA A 30 15.91 -2.59 6.73
CA ALA A 30 15.63 -1.27 7.28
C ALA A 30 15.70 -1.22 8.81
N ILE A 31 15.12 -2.22 9.49
CA ILE A 31 15.18 -2.33 10.95
C ILE A 31 16.63 -2.47 11.43
N LYS A 32 17.43 -3.29 10.73
CA LYS A 32 18.85 -3.47 11.04
C LYS A 32 19.66 -2.20 10.82
N GLU A 33 19.32 -1.39 9.81
CA GLU A 33 19.97 -0.11 9.56
C GLU A 33 19.54 0.96 10.57
N ALA A 34 18.27 0.95 10.98
CA ALA A 34 17.74 1.95 11.88
C ALA A 34 18.23 1.77 13.32
N LEU A 35 18.47 0.55 13.79
CA LEU A 35 18.81 0.30 15.20
C LEU A 35 20.32 0.19 15.42
N GLU A 36 20.83 0.96 16.38
CA GLU A 36 22.21 0.96 16.85
C GLU A 36 22.38 0.19 18.17
N GLY A 37 21.28 -0.12 18.86
CA GLY A 37 21.21 -0.85 20.12
C GLY A 37 20.86 0.04 21.30
N GLY A 38 19.95 -0.43 22.16
CA GLY A 38 19.49 0.32 23.33
C GLY A 38 18.21 1.15 23.10
N GLU A 39 17.70 1.22 21.86
CA GLU A 39 16.50 1.99 21.56
C GLU A 39 15.22 1.33 22.10
N THR A 40 14.23 2.17 22.41
CA THR A 40 12.84 1.73 22.63
C THR A 40 12.04 1.87 21.34
N VAL A 41 11.24 0.86 21.02
CA VAL A 41 10.51 0.74 19.74
C VAL A 41 9.02 0.47 19.98
N ILE A 42 8.15 1.01 19.12
CA ILE A 42 6.76 0.54 18.97
C ILE A 42 6.61 -0.11 17.59
N ASP A 43 6.00 -1.29 17.54
CA ASP A 43 5.55 -1.96 16.31
C ASP A 43 4.03 -1.89 16.24
N VAL A 44 3.49 -1.03 15.38
CA VAL A 44 2.04 -0.77 15.24
C VAL A 44 1.45 -1.69 14.18
N GLY A 45 0.50 -2.54 14.59
CA GLY A 45 -0.05 -3.60 13.74
C GLY A 45 0.92 -4.78 13.64
N THR A 46 1.43 -5.24 14.79
CA THR A 46 2.52 -6.22 14.85
C THR A 46 2.19 -7.56 14.17
N GLY A 47 0.91 -7.87 13.96
CA GLY A 47 0.47 -9.11 13.34
C GLY A 47 1.01 -10.32 14.09
N SER A 48 1.69 -11.21 13.38
CA SER A 48 2.39 -12.36 13.97
C SER A 48 3.60 -12.03 14.87
N GLY A 49 3.99 -10.76 15.02
CA GLY A 49 5.12 -10.33 15.85
C GLY A 49 6.47 -10.31 15.12
N LEU A 50 6.49 -10.48 13.80
CA LEU A 50 7.73 -10.60 13.02
C LEU A 50 8.62 -9.36 13.14
N LEU A 51 8.06 -8.17 12.88
CA LEU A 51 8.83 -6.93 12.87
C LEU A 51 9.34 -6.57 14.28
N ALA A 52 8.51 -6.72 15.31
CA ALA A 52 8.92 -6.59 16.70
C ALA A 52 10.09 -7.53 17.07
N MET A 53 10.06 -8.80 16.64
CA MET A 53 11.16 -9.73 16.88
C MET A 53 12.42 -9.37 16.09
N LEU A 54 12.29 -8.83 14.87
CA LEU A 54 13.42 -8.32 14.10
C LEU A 54 14.08 -7.12 14.81
N ALA A 55 13.28 -6.20 15.36
CA ALA A 55 13.77 -5.08 16.15
C ALA A 55 14.53 -5.54 17.41
N ALA A 56 13.96 -6.49 18.15
CA ALA A 56 14.61 -7.07 19.33
C ALA A 56 15.92 -7.80 19.00
N LYS A 57 15.99 -8.47 17.83
CA LYS A 57 17.23 -9.09 17.30
C LYS A 57 18.26 -8.05 16.88
N ALA A 58 17.82 -6.92 16.33
CA ALA A 58 18.69 -5.83 15.89
C ALA A 58 19.26 -5.00 17.06
N GLY A 59 18.76 -5.20 18.29
CA GLY A 59 19.37 -4.63 19.50
C GLY A 59 18.47 -3.68 20.27
N ALA A 60 17.20 -3.52 19.89
CA ALA A 60 16.24 -2.75 20.67
C ALA A 60 16.19 -3.24 22.13
N GLU A 61 16.25 -2.30 23.08
CA GLU A 61 16.17 -2.59 24.50
C GLU A 61 14.77 -3.07 24.88
N LYS A 62 13.76 -2.38 24.35
CA LYS A 62 12.35 -2.68 24.57
C LYS A 62 11.53 -2.46 23.30
N VAL A 63 10.58 -3.36 23.04
CA VAL A 63 9.62 -3.24 21.93
C VAL A 63 8.20 -3.39 22.46
N TYR A 64 7.33 -2.42 22.19
CA TYR A 64 5.88 -2.54 22.37
C TYR A 64 5.25 -3.01 21.07
N ALA A 65 4.75 -4.24 21.04
CA ALA A 65 4.18 -4.85 19.85
C ALA A 65 2.65 -4.78 19.93
N LEU A 66 2.04 -3.85 19.18
CA LEU A 66 0.62 -3.51 19.28
C LEU A 66 -0.18 -4.19 18.18
N ASP A 67 -1.28 -4.85 18.51
CA ASP A 67 -2.25 -5.32 17.51
C ASP A 67 -3.65 -5.36 18.11
N GLN A 68 -4.65 -4.85 17.39
CA GLN A 68 -6.04 -4.82 17.88
C GLN A 68 -6.77 -6.16 17.67
N SER A 69 -6.32 -6.97 16.71
CA SER A 69 -6.95 -8.23 16.35
C SER A 69 -6.61 -9.36 17.33
N ALA A 70 -7.23 -10.52 17.13
CA ALA A 70 -6.93 -11.71 17.93
C ALA A 70 -5.53 -12.30 17.66
N VAL A 71 -4.86 -11.90 16.58
CA VAL A 71 -3.50 -12.39 16.25
C VAL A 71 -2.48 -12.02 17.33
N ALA A 72 -2.73 -10.96 18.13
CA ALA A 72 -1.89 -10.57 19.26
C ALA A 72 -1.64 -11.72 20.26
N GLU A 73 -2.58 -12.66 20.38
CA GLU A 73 -2.42 -13.85 21.23
C GLU A 73 -1.37 -14.80 20.63
N ALA A 74 -1.44 -15.08 19.33
CA ALA A 74 -0.44 -15.86 18.61
C ALA A 74 0.94 -15.17 18.56
N ALA A 75 0.96 -13.84 18.45
CA ALA A 75 2.19 -13.05 18.50
C ALA A 75 2.89 -13.21 19.86
N ARG A 76 2.13 -13.15 20.97
CA ARG A 76 2.65 -13.37 22.33
C ARG A 76 3.27 -14.76 22.49
N GLU A 77 2.58 -15.81 22.02
CA GLU A 77 3.12 -17.17 22.02
C GLU A 77 4.40 -17.28 21.17
N THR A 78 4.43 -16.61 20.03
CA THR A 78 5.58 -16.63 19.12
C THR A 78 6.80 -15.95 19.75
N VAL A 79 6.60 -14.78 20.37
CA VAL A 79 7.63 -14.06 21.13
C VAL A 79 8.19 -14.93 22.27
N GLU A 80 7.32 -15.60 23.02
CA GLU A 80 7.72 -16.48 24.11
C GLU A 80 8.54 -17.68 23.62
N ARG A 81 8.08 -18.36 22.57
CA ARG A 81 8.80 -19.50 21.98
C ARG A 81 10.18 -19.13 21.43
N ASN A 82 10.37 -17.88 21.04
CA ASN A 82 11.66 -17.36 20.56
C ASN A 82 12.52 -16.76 21.69
N GLY A 83 12.08 -16.84 22.95
CA GLY A 83 12.86 -16.40 24.12
C GLY A 83 12.99 -14.88 24.22
N MET A 84 12.05 -14.11 23.65
CA MET A 84 12.13 -12.65 23.55
C MET A 84 11.19 -11.89 24.50
N SER A 85 10.47 -12.59 25.37
CA SER A 85 9.48 -11.99 26.28
C SER A 85 10.05 -10.96 27.27
N GLN A 86 11.36 -10.96 27.51
CA GLN A 86 12.01 -9.96 28.35
C GLN A 86 12.15 -8.59 27.65
N ARG A 87 12.14 -8.56 26.32
CA ARG A 87 12.32 -7.34 25.51
C ARG A 87 11.04 -6.90 24.82
N ILE A 88 10.17 -7.84 24.45
CA ILE A 88 8.96 -7.56 23.68
C ILE A 88 7.73 -7.68 24.56
N GLU A 89 6.98 -6.58 24.67
CA GLU A 89 5.69 -6.50 25.33
C GLU A 89 4.58 -6.49 24.27
N VAL A 90 3.84 -7.59 24.15
CA VAL A 90 2.71 -7.68 23.21
C VAL A 90 1.44 -7.14 23.85
N VAL A 91 0.89 -6.08 23.27
CA VAL A 91 -0.30 -5.37 23.75
C VAL A 91 -1.44 -5.58 22.75
N LYS A 92 -2.54 -6.18 23.21
CA LYS A 92 -3.76 -6.31 22.41
C LYS A 92 -4.59 -5.03 22.57
N GLY A 93 -4.66 -4.19 21.56
CA GLY A 93 -5.33 -2.89 21.65
C GLY A 93 -5.22 -2.03 20.39
N ASN A 94 -6.00 -0.97 20.33
CA ASN A 94 -5.94 0.02 19.25
C ASN A 94 -4.76 0.99 19.48
N ALA A 95 -4.01 1.30 18.41
CA ALA A 95 -2.81 2.12 18.49
C ALA A 95 -3.10 3.62 18.69
N ALA A 96 -4.23 4.14 18.20
CA ALA A 96 -4.61 5.55 18.34
C ALA A 96 -4.79 6.00 19.80
N GLY A 97 -5.13 5.07 20.69
CA GLY A 97 -5.27 5.31 22.13
C GLY A 97 -4.08 4.84 22.98
N PHE A 98 -3.03 4.29 22.36
CA PHE A 98 -1.90 3.73 23.10
C PHE A 98 -0.91 4.82 23.50
N GLN A 99 -0.47 4.82 24.76
CA GLN A 99 0.49 5.78 25.29
C GLN A 99 1.51 5.09 26.19
N VAL A 100 2.79 5.43 26.02
CA VAL A 100 3.89 5.02 26.91
C VAL A 100 4.31 6.18 27.81
N ALA A 101 4.89 5.85 28.98
CA ALA A 101 5.32 6.86 29.95
C ALA A 101 6.49 7.70 29.43
N GLU A 102 7.39 7.10 28.66
CA GLU A 102 8.52 7.77 28.01
C GLU A 102 8.40 7.55 26.50
N PRO A 103 8.44 8.63 25.69
CA PRO A 103 8.40 8.50 24.23
C PRO A 103 9.50 7.58 23.70
N VAL A 104 9.26 6.96 22.55
CA VAL A 104 10.13 5.94 21.92
C VAL A 104 11.04 6.54 20.84
N ASP A 105 12.13 5.84 20.53
CA ASP A 105 13.11 6.28 19.55
C ASP A 105 12.69 5.97 18.10
N LEU A 106 11.93 4.88 17.93
CA LEU A 106 11.52 4.37 16.63
C LEU A 106 10.09 3.82 16.68
N ILE A 107 9.29 4.15 15.66
CA ILE A 107 8.02 3.47 15.40
C ILE A 107 8.15 2.74 14.07
N ILE A 108 7.82 1.45 14.09
CA ILE A 108 7.74 0.58 12.93
C ILE A 108 6.27 0.29 12.69
N SER A 109 5.82 0.40 11.45
CA SER A 109 4.49 -0.06 11.09
C SER A 109 4.43 -0.43 9.63
N GLU A 110 3.94 -1.63 9.37
CA GLU A 110 3.54 -2.04 8.03
C GLU A 110 2.03 -1.84 7.94
N TRP A 111 1.64 -0.62 7.57
CA TRP A 111 0.25 -0.16 7.45
C TRP A 111 -0.23 -0.08 6.00
N LEU A 112 0.64 -0.42 5.03
CA LEU A 112 0.45 -0.13 3.63
C LEU A 112 -0.64 -1.07 3.08
N GLY A 113 -1.74 -0.47 2.64
CA GLY A 113 -2.83 -1.19 1.97
C GLY A 113 -2.66 -1.27 0.46
N HIS A 114 -3.70 -1.75 -0.21
CA HIS A 114 -3.81 -1.62 -1.66
C HIS A 114 -3.73 -0.13 -2.06
N PHE A 115 -2.93 0.18 -3.09
CA PHE A 115 -2.60 1.55 -3.48
C PHE A 115 -2.13 2.43 -2.29
N ALA A 116 -1.34 1.84 -1.39
CA ALA A 116 -0.80 2.35 -0.12
C ALA A 116 -1.83 2.70 0.97
N PHE A 117 -2.87 3.46 0.64
CA PHE A 117 -3.72 4.11 1.65
C PHE A 117 -5.08 3.45 1.88
N ALA A 118 -5.43 2.41 1.11
CA ALA A 118 -6.62 1.62 1.40
C ALA A 118 -6.51 1.03 2.82
N GLU A 119 -7.65 0.65 3.39
CA GLU A 119 -7.78 0.16 4.77
C GLU A 119 -7.58 1.21 5.88
N THR A 120 -7.08 2.40 5.53
CA THR A 120 -7.01 3.62 6.36
C THR A 120 -6.24 3.49 7.67
N MET A 121 -5.35 2.49 7.77
CA MET A 121 -4.59 2.23 9.00
C MET A 121 -3.60 3.36 9.36
N LEU A 122 -3.16 4.16 8.39
CA LEU A 122 -2.24 5.27 8.62
C LEU A 122 -2.75 6.29 9.65
N ASP A 123 -4.08 6.49 9.76
CA ASP A 123 -4.65 7.40 10.74
C ASP A 123 -4.30 6.98 12.19
N ASP A 124 -4.40 5.68 12.50
CA ASP A 124 -4.06 5.13 13.82
C ASP A 124 -2.55 5.17 14.07
N VAL A 125 -1.74 5.00 13.02
CA VAL A 125 -0.27 5.12 13.09
C VAL A 125 0.14 6.57 13.38
N ILE A 126 -0.50 7.55 12.75
CA ILE A 126 -0.28 8.97 12.99
C ILE A 126 -0.63 9.34 14.44
N ASP A 127 -1.77 8.88 14.95
CA ASP A 127 -2.16 9.14 16.34
C ASP A 127 -1.15 8.51 17.33
N CYS A 128 -0.71 7.27 17.05
CA CYS A 128 0.30 6.61 17.87
C CYS A 128 1.64 7.36 17.83
N ARG A 129 2.07 7.83 16.64
CA ARG A 129 3.29 8.63 16.47
C ARG A 129 3.23 9.92 17.27
N ASP A 130 2.18 10.70 17.10
CA ASP A 130 2.06 12.03 17.72
C ASP A 130 2.03 11.94 19.26
N ALA A 131 1.53 10.83 19.80
CA ALA A 131 1.50 10.60 21.23
C ALA A 131 2.80 10.01 21.82
N ASN A 132 3.58 9.28 21.01
CA ASN A 132 4.63 8.40 21.55
C ASN A 132 6.02 8.59 20.96
N LEU A 133 6.20 9.29 19.84
CA LEU A 133 7.53 9.41 19.23
C LEU A 133 8.31 10.56 19.88
N LYS A 134 9.59 10.33 20.21
CA LYS A 134 10.50 11.41 20.65
C LYS A 134 10.62 12.49 19.58
N GLU A 135 10.93 13.73 19.98
CA GLU A 135 11.43 14.73 19.04
C GLU A 135 12.71 14.21 18.39
N GLY A 136 12.74 14.17 17.04
CA GLY A 136 13.84 13.55 16.28
C GLY A 136 13.82 12.02 16.23
N GLY A 137 12.79 11.38 16.78
CA GLY A 137 12.54 9.95 16.59
C GLY A 137 12.24 9.61 15.12
N ARG A 138 12.33 8.33 14.79
CA ARG A 138 12.23 7.85 13.40
C ARG A 138 10.98 7.00 13.17
N MET A 139 10.54 6.98 11.93
CA MET A 139 9.46 6.12 11.43
C MET A 139 10.04 5.11 10.44
N LEU A 140 9.55 3.88 10.44
CA LEU A 140 9.73 2.90 9.37
C LEU A 140 8.33 2.46 8.85
N PRO A 141 7.96 2.78 7.59
CA PRO A 141 8.70 3.61 6.63
C PRO A 141 8.96 5.04 7.12
N CYS A 142 9.96 5.72 6.56
CA CYS A 142 10.15 7.16 6.78
C CYS A 142 9.40 8.00 5.74
N GLY A 143 9.15 7.46 4.54
CA GLY A 143 8.36 8.12 3.51
C GLY A 143 7.64 7.16 2.58
N VAL A 144 6.58 7.65 1.94
CA VAL A 144 5.82 6.91 0.92
C VAL A 144 5.47 7.85 -0.23
N GLU A 145 5.66 7.41 -1.46
CA GLU A 145 5.28 8.13 -2.68
C GLU A 145 4.32 7.28 -3.52
N LEU A 146 3.23 7.89 -3.99
CA LEU A 146 2.35 7.26 -4.98
C LEU A 146 2.82 7.55 -6.40
N LYS A 147 2.77 6.52 -7.25
CA LYS A 147 3.10 6.56 -8.67
C LYS A 147 1.88 6.21 -9.52
N LEU A 148 1.82 6.77 -10.72
CA LEU A 148 0.83 6.44 -11.75
C LEU A 148 1.50 6.40 -13.12
N ALA A 149 1.18 5.42 -13.96
CA ALA A 149 1.68 5.29 -15.33
C ALA A 149 0.56 4.96 -16.32
N PRO A 150 0.66 5.39 -17.59
CA PRO A 150 -0.32 5.05 -18.62
C PRO A 150 -0.13 3.60 -19.09
N VAL A 151 -1.23 2.86 -19.22
CA VAL A 151 -1.27 1.46 -19.64
C VAL A 151 -1.87 1.35 -21.03
N GLY A 152 -1.25 0.54 -21.89
CA GLY A 152 -1.75 0.20 -23.21
C GLY A 152 -1.45 -1.24 -23.56
N SER A 153 -2.00 -2.15 -22.75
CA SER A 153 -1.84 -3.60 -22.91
C SER A 153 -3.14 -4.29 -23.23
N ASP A 154 -3.26 -4.81 -24.44
CA ASP A 154 -4.40 -5.66 -24.82
C ASP A 154 -4.45 -6.93 -23.96
N VAL A 155 -3.29 -7.46 -23.56
CA VAL A 155 -3.25 -8.69 -22.75
C VAL A 155 -3.88 -8.43 -21.39
N LEU A 156 -3.42 -7.39 -20.68
CA LEU A 156 -3.95 -7.02 -19.39
C LEU A 156 -5.44 -6.68 -19.47
N TYR A 157 -5.82 -5.83 -20.44
CA TYR A 157 -7.21 -5.41 -20.63
C TYR A 157 -8.15 -6.59 -20.93
N MET A 158 -7.67 -7.60 -21.65
CA MET A 158 -8.48 -8.77 -22.03
C MET A 158 -8.47 -9.90 -20.99
N GLN A 159 -7.51 -9.93 -20.07
CA GLN A 159 -7.40 -10.99 -19.05
C GLN A 159 -7.98 -10.55 -17.71
N ASP A 160 -7.53 -9.40 -17.22
CA ASP A 160 -7.87 -8.89 -15.89
C ASP A 160 -8.75 -7.63 -15.94
N GLY A 161 -9.01 -7.11 -17.13
CA GLY A 161 -9.85 -5.94 -17.36
C GLY A 161 -11.18 -6.24 -18.09
N PRO A 162 -11.96 -5.18 -18.35
CA PRO A 162 -13.27 -5.27 -19.01
C PRO A 162 -13.25 -5.87 -20.42
N GLY A 163 -12.08 -5.90 -21.07
CA GLY A 163 -11.91 -6.53 -22.37
C GLY A 163 -12.21 -8.03 -22.38
N PHE A 164 -12.16 -8.71 -21.23
CA PHE A 164 -12.53 -10.13 -21.13
C PHE A 164 -13.88 -10.42 -21.79
N TRP A 165 -14.89 -9.55 -21.59
CA TRP A 165 -16.25 -9.74 -22.10
C TRP A 165 -16.37 -9.71 -23.62
N LYS A 166 -15.37 -9.16 -24.34
CA LYS A 166 -15.30 -9.25 -25.81
C LYS A 166 -15.07 -10.67 -26.30
N LYS A 167 -14.54 -11.57 -25.45
CA LYS A 167 -14.31 -12.98 -25.80
C LYS A 167 -15.64 -13.73 -25.81
N GLN A 168 -15.88 -14.51 -26.86
CA GLN A 168 -17.01 -15.42 -26.88
C GLN A 168 -16.75 -16.62 -25.96
N VAL A 169 -17.67 -16.86 -25.03
CA VAL A 169 -17.61 -18.02 -24.13
C VAL A 169 -18.57 -19.07 -24.67
N HIS A 170 -18.02 -20.17 -25.20
CA HIS A 170 -18.80 -21.23 -25.87
C HIS A 170 -19.72 -20.71 -27.00
N GLY A 171 -19.27 -19.68 -27.73
CA GLY A 171 -20.05 -19.06 -28.83
C GLY A 171 -21.15 -18.10 -28.37
N ILE A 172 -21.21 -17.79 -27.06
CA ILE A 172 -22.15 -16.81 -26.50
C ILE A 172 -21.44 -15.45 -26.44
N ASP A 173 -22.13 -14.41 -26.93
CA ASP A 173 -21.65 -13.02 -26.94
C ASP A 173 -21.99 -12.32 -25.62
N PHE A 174 -20.94 -11.97 -24.86
CA PHE A 174 -21.04 -11.22 -23.61
C PHE A 174 -20.54 -9.77 -23.75
N SER A 175 -20.19 -9.31 -24.94
CA SER A 175 -19.48 -8.04 -25.17
C SER A 175 -20.17 -6.82 -24.55
N HIS A 176 -21.50 -6.81 -24.47
CA HIS A 176 -22.27 -5.76 -23.80
C HIS A 176 -21.97 -5.58 -22.30
N LEU A 177 -21.30 -6.55 -21.66
CA LEU A 177 -20.90 -6.47 -20.25
C LEU A 177 -19.65 -5.62 -20.04
N GLU A 178 -18.81 -5.40 -21.06
CA GLU A 178 -17.63 -4.52 -20.96
C GLU A 178 -18.02 -3.12 -20.45
N GLY A 179 -19.01 -2.50 -21.08
CA GLY A 179 -19.51 -1.19 -20.66
C GLY A 179 -20.09 -1.19 -19.25
N ARG A 180 -20.76 -2.28 -18.85
CA ARG A 180 -21.34 -2.42 -17.50
C ARG A 180 -20.29 -2.60 -16.42
N GLU A 181 -19.15 -3.22 -16.74
CA GLU A 181 -18.03 -3.32 -15.81
C GLU A 181 -17.30 -1.99 -15.69
N LEU A 182 -17.07 -1.29 -16.81
CA LEU A 182 -16.51 0.06 -16.80
C LEU A 182 -17.38 1.04 -15.99
N GLU A 183 -18.71 0.93 -16.08
CA GLU A 183 -19.67 1.72 -15.28
C GLU A 183 -19.60 1.44 -13.77
N GLN A 184 -19.14 0.26 -13.35
CA GLN A 184 -18.93 -0.04 -11.92
C GLN A 184 -17.69 0.67 -11.37
N ALA A 185 -16.77 1.08 -12.25
CA ALA A 185 -15.57 1.85 -11.94
C ALA A 185 -14.81 1.28 -10.73
N LEU A 186 -14.51 -0.02 -10.77
CA LEU A 186 -13.69 -0.67 -9.76
C LEU A 186 -12.22 -0.66 -10.21
N ALA A 187 -11.32 -0.32 -9.31
CA ALA A 187 -9.91 -0.55 -9.53
C ALA A 187 -9.61 -2.05 -9.34
N VAL A 188 -8.73 -2.59 -10.17
CA VAL A 188 -8.38 -4.01 -10.18
C VAL A 188 -6.99 -4.20 -9.61
N LYS A 189 -6.85 -5.00 -8.57
CA LYS A 189 -5.54 -5.46 -8.12
C LYS A 189 -5.02 -6.54 -9.06
N THR A 190 -3.94 -6.28 -9.78
CA THR A 190 -3.33 -7.25 -10.70
C THR A 190 -1.83 -7.00 -10.89
N GLU A 191 -1.13 -8.01 -11.40
CA GLU A 191 0.25 -7.90 -11.85
C GLU A 191 0.29 -7.15 -13.18
N VAL A 192 0.90 -5.97 -13.16
CA VAL A 192 1.21 -5.18 -14.35
C VAL A 192 2.67 -5.45 -14.71
N HIS A 193 2.93 -5.82 -15.96
CA HIS A 193 4.29 -6.00 -16.46
C HIS A 193 4.84 -4.64 -16.99
N PRO A 194 6.16 -4.39 -16.95
CA PRO A 194 6.72 -3.16 -17.53
C PRO A 194 6.33 -2.92 -18.99
N ASP A 195 6.17 -3.99 -19.76
CA ASP A 195 5.76 -3.93 -21.18
C ASP A 195 4.28 -3.54 -21.37
N ASP A 196 3.47 -3.58 -20.30
CA ASP A 196 2.09 -3.10 -20.36
C ASP A 196 2.00 -1.57 -20.34
N LEU A 197 3.08 -0.90 -19.90
CA LEU A 197 3.15 0.54 -19.81
C LEU A 197 3.52 1.15 -21.17
N ILE A 198 2.76 2.17 -21.57
CA ILE A 198 3.01 2.92 -22.82
C ILE A 198 3.72 4.25 -22.58
N GLY A 199 4.17 4.50 -21.35
CA GLY A 199 4.85 5.72 -20.94
C GLY A 199 5.45 5.58 -19.55
N PRO A 200 6.39 6.47 -19.15
CA PRO A 200 7.00 6.41 -17.83
C PRO A 200 6.00 6.80 -16.74
N ALA A 201 6.23 6.26 -15.54
CA ALA A 201 5.49 6.64 -14.35
C ALA A 201 5.72 8.11 -13.96
N LYS A 202 4.72 8.70 -13.29
CA LYS A 202 4.80 9.99 -12.63
C LYS A 202 4.44 9.84 -11.16
N GLY A 203 5.16 10.57 -10.31
CA GLY A 203 4.76 10.73 -8.91
C GLY A 203 3.52 11.59 -8.81
N LEU A 204 2.53 11.14 -8.03
CA LEU A 204 1.35 11.93 -7.72
C LEU A 204 1.63 12.86 -6.54
N PHE A 205 2.07 12.28 -5.42
CA PHE A 205 2.53 12.99 -4.22
C PHE A 205 3.29 12.01 -3.32
N GLY A 206 3.96 12.54 -2.30
CA GLY A 206 4.61 11.74 -1.26
C GLY A 206 4.48 12.36 0.13
N LEU A 207 4.63 11.52 1.15
CA LEU A 207 4.49 11.86 2.56
C LEU A 207 5.80 11.60 3.32
N ASP A 208 6.23 12.57 4.13
CA ASP A 208 7.24 12.39 5.19
C ASP A 208 6.51 11.89 6.44
N LEU A 209 6.63 10.61 6.78
CA LEU A 209 5.84 10.00 7.84
C LEU A 209 6.21 10.49 9.25
N ALA A 210 7.33 11.17 9.43
CA ALA A 210 7.63 11.83 10.69
C ALA A 210 6.79 13.11 10.89
N LYS A 211 6.22 13.68 9.82
CA LYS A 211 5.53 14.99 9.85
C LYS A 211 4.11 14.97 9.29
N ALA A 212 3.77 13.96 8.48
CA ALA A 212 2.51 13.87 7.77
C ALA A 212 1.31 13.90 8.72
N LYS A 213 0.26 14.60 8.32
CA LYS A 213 -1.03 14.64 9.01
C LYS A 213 -2.05 13.80 8.24
N LYS A 214 -3.16 13.45 8.90
CA LYS A 214 -4.23 12.64 8.31
C LYS A 214 -4.84 13.27 7.07
N GLU A 215 -4.88 14.59 7.01
CA GLU A 215 -5.36 15.36 5.86
C GLU A 215 -4.41 15.33 4.67
N ASP A 216 -3.11 15.10 4.87
CA ASP A 216 -2.10 15.16 3.80
C ASP A 216 -2.24 14.01 2.79
N VAL A 217 -2.96 12.95 3.15
CA VAL A 217 -3.25 11.79 2.28
C VAL A 217 -4.21 12.16 1.14
N TRP A 218 -5.11 13.12 1.37
CA TRP A 218 -6.20 13.44 0.45
C TRP A 218 -5.77 14.58 -0.48
N GLN A 219 -5.31 14.22 -1.67
CA GLN A 219 -4.66 15.14 -2.59
C GLN A 219 -5.33 15.14 -3.95
N SER A 220 -5.38 16.31 -4.55
CA SER A 220 -5.66 16.48 -5.97
C SER A 220 -4.49 17.16 -6.66
N GLY A 221 -4.32 16.88 -7.95
CA GLY A 221 -3.20 17.42 -8.68
C GLY A 221 -3.28 17.12 -10.16
N ARG A 222 -2.19 17.46 -10.84
CA ARG A 222 -2.07 17.33 -12.29
C ARG A 222 -0.69 16.84 -12.64
N VAL A 223 -0.63 15.83 -13.49
CA VAL A 223 0.61 15.26 -14.01
C VAL A 223 0.56 15.21 -15.54
N GLU A 224 1.71 15.45 -16.15
CA GLU A 224 1.90 15.30 -17.60
C GLU A 224 2.63 14.00 -17.88
N MET A 225 2.00 13.10 -18.64
CA MET A 225 2.50 11.77 -18.98
C MET A 225 2.86 11.71 -20.46
N GLU A 226 4.09 11.32 -20.77
CA GLU A 226 4.55 11.17 -22.16
C GLU A 226 4.20 9.78 -22.67
N ILE A 227 3.62 9.69 -23.86
CA ILE A 227 3.37 8.44 -24.56
C ILE A 227 4.60 8.06 -25.41
N LYS A 228 5.12 6.87 -25.18
CA LYS A 228 6.33 6.33 -25.85
C LYS A 228 6.02 5.40 -27.02
N HIS A 229 4.79 4.87 -27.08
CA HIS A 229 4.40 3.87 -28.07
C HIS A 229 3.05 4.23 -28.69
N ASP A 230 2.93 4.02 -30.00
CA ASP A 230 1.63 4.06 -30.68
C ASP A 230 0.75 2.92 -30.15
N GLY A 231 -0.53 3.18 -29.92
CA GLY A 231 -1.45 2.15 -29.45
C GLY A 231 -2.76 2.72 -28.91
N GLU A 232 -3.36 2.00 -27.98
CA GLU A 232 -4.53 2.46 -27.23
C GLU A 232 -4.17 2.56 -25.74
N LEU A 233 -4.43 3.72 -25.15
CA LEU A 233 -4.47 3.88 -23.70
C LEU A 233 -5.74 3.19 -23.20
N ASN A 234 -5.60 2.12 -22.43
CA ASN A 234 -6.74 1.35 -21.90
C ASN A 234 -6.83 1.39 -20.38
N GLY A 235 -5.96 2.15 -19.72
CA GLY A 235 -6.05 2.41 -18.30
C GLY A 235 -4.81 3.08 -17.74
N PHE A 236 -4.73 3.08 -16.42
CA PHE A 236 -3.55 3.51 -15.67
C PHE A 236 -3.16 2.44 -14.67
N ALA A 237 -1.86 2.32 -14.39
CA ALA A 237 -1.34 1.49 -13.31
C ALA A 237 -0.84 2.40 -12.20
N GLY A 238 -1.33 2.17 -10.98
CA GLY A 238 -0.91 2.85 -9.77
C GLY A 238 -0.20 1.92 -8.80
N TRP A 239 0.81 2.43 -8.12
CA TRP A 239 1.54 1.71 -7.08
C TRP A 239 2.21 2.70 -6.13
N PHE A 240 2.94 2.18 -5.14
CA PHE A 240 3.68 3.00 -4.18
C PHE A 240 5.14 2.62 -4.06
N VAL A 241 5.94 3.61 -3.66
CA VAL A 241 7.33 3.45 -3.27
C VAL A 241 7.45 3.85 -1.81
N ALA A 242 7.81 2.90 -0.95
CA ALA A 242 8.06 3.16 0.46
C ALA A 242 9.57 3.30 0.70
N GLU A 243 10.00 4.50 1.07
CA GLU A 243 11.32 4.73 1.63
C GLU A 243 11.30 4.25 3.07
N LEU A 244 11.90 3.09 3.33
CA LEU A 244 12.00 2.56 4.69
C LEU A 244 13.11 3.31 5.43
N THR A 245 14.27 3.40 4.80
CA THR A 245 15.39 4.27 5.20
C THR A 245 15.99 4.91 3.95
N PRO A 246 16.92 5.88 4.06
CA PRO A 246 17.57 6.47 2.89
C PRO A 246 18.30 5.47 1.97
N SER A 247 18.61 4.26 2.48
CA SER A 247 19.30 3.21 1.73
C SER A 247 18.40 2.03 1.35
N VAL A 248 17.24 1.87 2.00
CA VAL A 248 16.33 0.75 1.79
C VAL A 248 14.98 1.24 1.26
N ILE A 249 14.72 0.93 0.00
CA ILE A 249 13.49 1.28 -0.73
C ILE A 249 12.70 0.01 -1.04
N LEU A 250 11.41 0.02 -0.71
CA LEU A 250 10.43 -0.98 -1.15
C LEU A 250 9.58 -0.36 -2.25
N ASP A 251 9.89 -0.69 -3.51
CA ASP A 251 9.13 -0.24 -4.68
C ASP A 251 8.21 -1.38 -5.15
N THR A 252 6.90 -1.12 -5.16
CA THR A 252 5.89 -2.08 -5.63
C THR A 252 5.59 -1.94 -7.12
N GLY A 253 6.41 -1.18 -7.86
CA GLY A 253 6.25 -0.94 -9.28
C GLY A 253 6.53 -2.15 -10.15
N PRO A 254 6.02 -2.13 -11.39
CA PRO A 254 6.06 -3.28 -12.30
C PRO A 254 7.48 -3.71 -12.69
N ALA A 255 8.47 -2.83 -12.57
CA ALA A 255 9.88 -3.13 -12.88
C ALA A 255 10.64 -3.85 -11.75
N HIS A 256 9.99 -4.11 -10.61
CA HIS A 256 10.58 -4.69 -9.42
C HIS A 256 10.03 -6.10 -9.15
N GLU A 257 10.63 -6.81 -8.18
CA GLU A 257 10.14 -8.12 -7.77
C GLU A 257 8.70 -8.01 -7.25
N ILE A 258 7.87 -8.97 -7.64
CA ILE A 258 6.44 -8.94 -7.32
C ILE A 258 6.24 -9.00 -5.81
N THR A 259 5.46 -8.05 -5.32
CA THR A 259 4.98 -8.03 -3.93
C THR A 259 3.53 -8.48 -3.87
N HIS A 260 3.06 -8.81 -2.68
CA HIS A 260 1.69 -9.23 -2.46
C HIS A 260 0.65 -8.13 -2.73
N TRP A 261 1.08 -6.85 -2.77
CA TRP A 261 0.25 -5.70 -3.16
C TRP A 261 -0.02 -5.64 -4.65
N MET A 262 0.88 -6.20 -5.48
CA MET A 262 0.85 -6.04 -6.94
C MET A 262 0.71 -4.56 -7.32
N GLN A 263 -0.03 -4.26 -8.38
CA GLN A 263 -0.37 -2.90 -8.79
C GLN A 263 -1.89 -2.72 -8.86
N THR A 264 -2.32 -1.47 -8.81
CA THR A 264 -3.71 -1.07 -8.95
C THR A 264 -3.96 -0.63 -10.39
N TYR A 265 -4.73 -1.42 -11.13
CA TYR A 265 -5.13 -1.11 -12.49
C TYR A 265 -6.46 -0.35 -12.51
N PHE A 266 -6.47 0.79 -13.21
CA PHE A 266 -7.62 1.66 -13.41
C PHE A 266 -8.07 1.56 -14.88
N PRO A 267 -8.90 0.55 -15.24
CA PRO A 267 -9.29 0.33 -16.63
C PRO A 267 -10.20 1.44 -17.13
N ILE A 268 -9.99 1.87 -18.38
CA ILE A 268 -10.88 2.80 -19.09
C ILE A 268 -11.28 2.21 -20.44
N SER A 269 -12.30 2.79 -21.07
CA SER A 269 -12.54 2.54 -22.50
C SER A 269 -11.29 2.92 -23.29
N PRO A 270 -10.77 2.05 -24.19
CA PRO A 270 -9.54 2.34 -24.93
C PRO A 270 -9.60 3.64 -25.73
N ILE A 271 -8.54 4.45 -25.64
CA ILE A 271 -8.38 5.73 -26.33
C ILE A 271 -7.15 5.63 -27.24
N PRO A 272 -7.26 5.88 -28.55
CA PRO A 272 -6.10 5.90 -29.45
C PRO A 272 -5.10 6.98 -29.05
N VAL A 273 -3.82 6.63 -29.00
CA VAL A 273 -2.71 7.53 -28.67
C VAL A 273 -1.52 7.31 -29.60
N LYS A 274 -0.67 8.33 -29.72
CA LYS A 274 0.56 8.30 -30.54
C LYS A 274 1.82 8.54 -29.72
N ALA A 275 2.89 7.88 -30.12
CA ALA A 275 4.21 8.15 -29.56
C ALA A 275 4.58 9.62 -29.75
N GLY A 276 5.07 10.24 -28.68
CA GLY A 276 5.38 11.67 -28.62
C GLY A 276 4.23 12.56 -28.17
N GLU A 277 3.02 12.03 -27.98
CA GLU A 277 1.93 12.76 -27.32
C GLU A 277 2.20 12.93 -25.82
N THR A 278 1.72 14.04 -25.25
CA THR A 278 1.69 14.25 -23.81
C THR A 278 0.24 14.29 -23.36
N LEU A 279 -0.10 13.38 -22.46
CA LEU A 279 -1.39 13.36 -21.78
C LEU A 279 -1.32 14.20 -20.52
N GLU A 280 -2.20 15.20 -20.42
CA GLU A 280 -2.48 15.85 -19.15
C GLU A 280 -3.49 14.99 -18.39
N VAL A 281 -3.12 14.55 -17.19
CA VAL A 281 -3.95 13.74 -16.30
C VAL A 281 -4.14 14.50 -14.99
N CYS A 282 -5.38 14.86 -14.68
CA CYS A 282 -5.75 15.39 -13.38
C CYS A 282 -6.21 14.24 -12.48
N PHE A 283 -5.75 14.22 -11.24
CA PHE A 283 -6.14 13.22 -10.26
C PHE A 283 -6.79 13.89 -9.03
N ASP A 284 -7.70 13.17 -8.39
CA ASP A 284 -8.29 13.52 -7.09
C ASP A 284 -8.44 12.25 -6.26
N LEU A 285 -7.65 12.13 -5.19
CA LEU A 285 -7.67 11.02 -4.25
C LEU A 285 -8.35 11.44 -2.96
N THR A 286 -9.47 10.80 -2.65
CA THR A 286 -10.29 11.11 -1.48
C THR A 286 -10.67 9.85 -0.71
N ARG A 287 -11.19 10.05 0.51
CA ARG A 287 -11.88 8.97 1.22
C ARG A 287 -13.12 8.56 0.44
N HIS A 288 -13.39 7.27 0.34
CA HIS A 288 -14.63 6.83 -0.28
C HIS A 288 -15.83 7.33 0.56
N PRO A 289 -16.87 7.91 -0.06
CA PRO A 289 -17.96 8.57 0.66
C PRO A 289 -18.87 7.61 1.44
N VAL A 290 -18.79 6.31 1.14
CA VAL A 290 -19.66 5.27 1.70
C VAL A 290 -18.89 4.12 2.35
N GLU A 291 -17.69 3.80 1.85
CA GLU A 291 -16.93 2.62 2.27
C GLU A 291 -15.72 3.11 3.07
N GLU A 292 -15.82 3.01 4.40
CA GLU A 292 -14.89 3.67 5.33
C GLU A 292 -13.41 3.31 5.10
N ARG A 293 -13.15 2.10 4.59
CA ARG A 293 -11.80 1.55 4.36
C ARG A 293 -11.38 1.53 2.89
N SER A 294 -12.18 2.10 2.00
CA SER A 294 -11.86 2.24 0.58
C SER A 294 -11.47 3.67 0.24
N LEU A 295 -10.76 3.83 -0.86
CA LEU A 295 -10.43 5.12 -1.45
C LEU A 295 -11.31 5.38 -2.66
N LEU A 296 -11.46 6.65 -3.02
CA LEU A 296 -11.99 7.06 -4.31
C LEU A 296 -10.89 7.79 -5.07
N MET A 297 -10.44 7.21 -6.19
CA MET A 297 -9.46 7.81 -7.09
C MET A 297 -10.18 8.28 -8.36
N SER A 298 -10.24 9.60 -8.57
CA SER A 298 -10.77 10.17 -9.81
C SER A 298 -9.63 10.57 -10.74
N LEU A 299 -9.71 10.15 -12.00
CA LEU A 299 -8.76 10.47 -13.07
C LEU A 299 -9.50 11.19 -14.19
N THR A 300 -9.00 12.34 -14.62
CA THR A 300 -9.53 13.10 -15.76
C THR A 300 -8.48 13.22 -16.84
N VAL A 301 -8.85 12.84 -18.07
CA VAL A 301 -7.99 12.87 -19.26
C VAL A 301 -8.79 13.49 -20.40
N GLY A 302 -8.33 14.64 -20.92
CA GLY A 302 -9.13 15.44 -21.86
C GLY A 302 -10.48 15.82 -21.26
N ASP A 303 -11.56 15.52 -21.98
CA ASP A 303 -12.94 15.79 -21.53
C ASP A 303 -13.59 14.63 -20.74
N SER A 304 -12.85 13.53 -20.52
CA SER A 304 -13.36 12.32 -19.85
C SER A 304 -12.88 12.25 -18.41
N SER A 305 -13.77 11.87 -17.50
CA SER A 305 -13.48 11.70 -16.07
C SER A 305 -13.99 10.34 -15.61
N TYR A 306 -13.17 9.65 -14.81
CA TYR A 306 -13.38 8.30 -14.31
C TYR A 306 -13.14 8.29 -12.80
N SER A 307 -14.02 7.71 -12.00
CA SER A 307 -13.90 7.69 -10.54
C SER A 307 -13.94 6.26 -10.03
N PHE A 308 -12.80 5.79 -9.54
CA PHE A 308 -12.60 4.39 -9.17
C PHE A 308 -12.68 4.16 -7.67
N THR A 309 -13.43 3.15 -7.25
CA THR A 309 -13.32 2.61 -5.89
C THR A 309 -12.07 1.73 -5.79
N VAL A 310 -11.20 2.03 -4.82
CA VAL A 310 -10.00 1.25 -4.50
C VAL A 310 -10.18 0.66 -3.11
N GLY A 311 -10.32 -0.67 -3.04
CA GLY A 311 -10.45 -1.42 -1.79
C GLY A 311 -9.58 -2.66 -1.77
#